data_AF-A0A7W0XLT0-F1
#
_entry.id   AF-A0A7W0XLT0-F1
#
_cell.length_a   1.000
_cell.length_b   1.000
_cell.length_c   1.000
_cell.angle_alpha   90.00
_cell.angle_beta   90.00
_cell.angle_gamma   90.00
#
_symmetry.space_group_name_H-M   'P 1'
#
loop_
_entity.id
_entity.type
_entity.pdbx_description
1 polymer ?
#
loop_
_entity_poly.entity_id
_entity_poly.type
_entity_poly.pdbx_seq_one_letter_code
_entity_poly.pdbx_strand_id
1 'polypeptide(L)' 'MSSYCSQLAGLVFAAGLAFGGAASAEMMEMNIDLSGAEEVPPVETSATGEVEVEFDSDTRMLSWEIDYSGLSSDATAAH' A
#
# COMPACT_ATOMS: atom_id res chain seq x y z
N MET A 1 -0.59 58.65 -7.35
CA MET A 1 0.25 57.43 -7.44
C MET A 1 -0.31 56.31 -6.54
N SER A 2 -1.63 56.02 -6.59
CA SER A 2 -2.32 55.31 -5.48
C SER A 2 -3.05 54.01 -5.88
N SER A 3 -2.79 53.45 -7.06
CA SER A 3 -3.60 52.32 -7.57
C SER A 3 -2.83 51.03 -7.85
N TYR A 4 -1.51 51.03 -7.75
CA TYR A 4 -0.68 49.87 -8.14
C TYR A 4 -0.29 48.94 -6.99
N CYS A 5 -0.42 49.37 -5.73
CA CYS A 5 -0.06 48.56 -4.56
C CYS A 5 -1.10 47.46 -4.29
N SER A 6 -2.37 47.67 -4.67
CA SER A 6 -3.45 46.70 -4.44
C SER A 6 -3.49 45.56 -5.47
N GLN A 7 -2.88 45.72 -6.66
CA GLN A 7 -2.91 44.70 -7.72
C GLN A 7 -1.80 43.65 -7.59
N LEU A 8 -0.72 43.95 -6.85
CA LEU A 8 0.40 43.02 -6.68
C LEU A 8 0.12 41.94 -5.61
N ALA A 9 -0.77 42.19 -4.67
CA ALA A 9 -1.13 41.22 -3.64
C ALA A 9 -1.97 40.05 -4.17
N GLY A 10 -2.79 40.27 -5.20
CA GLY A 10 -3.64 39.22 -5.81
C GLY A 10 -2.86 38.20 -6.66
N LEU A 11 -1.75 38.61 -7.26
CA LEU A 11 -0.94 37.76 -8.15
C LEU A 11 -0.05 36.76 -7.39
N VAL A 12 0.33 37.07 -6.15
CA VAL A 12 1.16 36.15 -5.32
C VAL A 12 0.32 35.00 -4.76
N PHE A 13 -0.97 35.23 -4.51
CA PHE A 13 -1.86 34.17 -3.99
C PHE A 13 -2.19 33.09 -5.04
N ALA A 14 -2.14 33.43 -6.34
CA ALA A 14 -2.41 32.50 -7.43
C ALA A 14 -1.21 31.58 -7.75
N ALA A 15 0.01 31.93 -7.35
CA ALA A 15 1.21 31.15 -7.62
C ALA A 15 1.44 29.98 -6.63
N GLY A 16 0.84 30.03 -5.43
CA GLY A 16 1.04 29.01 -4.39
C GLY A 16 0.30 27.69 -4.64
N LEU A 17 -0.76 27.69 -5.46
CA LEU A 17 -1.56 26.49 -5.75
C LEU A 17 -0.98 25.63 -6.88
N ALA A 18 0.03 26.12 -7.59
CA ALA A 18 0.61 25.43 -8.76
C ALA A 18 1.74 24.44 -8.39
N PHE A 19 2.12 24.34 -7.12
CA PHE A 19 3.18 23.43 -6.64
C PHE A 19 2.67 22.24 -5.81
N GLY A 20 1.35 22.04 -5.74
CA GLY A 20 0.79 20.78 -5.27
C GLY A 20 1.01 19.70 -6.33
N GLY A 21 2.17 19.02 -6.28
CA GLY A 21 2.39 17.83 -7.10
C GLY A 21 1.26 16.84 -6.87
N ALA A 22 0.76 16.20 -7.93
CA ALA A 22 -0.18 15.10 -7.80
C ALA A 22 0.46 14.04 -6.88
N ALA A 23 -0.24 13.67 -5.81
CA ALA A 23 0.06 12.42 -5.13
C ALA A 23 -0.24 11.32 -6.17
N SER A 24 0.78 10.56 -6.55
CA SER A 24 0.58 9.40 -7.41
C SER A 24 0.03 8.28 -6.54
N ALA A 25 -1.18 7.87 -6.83
CA ALA A 25 -1.71 6.57 -6.44
C ALA A 25 -0.80 5.49 -7.02
N GLU A 26 0.04 4.88 -6.19
CA GLU A 26 0.78 3.70 -6.57
C GLU A 26 0.05 2.48 -6.00
N MET A 27 -0.41 1.61 -6.90
CA MET A 27 -0.84 0.26 -6.55
C MET A 27 0.42 -0.59 -6.42
N MET A 28 0.64 -1.16 -5.24
CA MET A 28 1.79 -2.02 -4.98
C MET A 28 1.31 -3.47 -4.92
N GLU A 29 1.82 -4.32 -5.82
CA GLU A 29 1.58 -5.76 -5.83
C GLU A 29 2.78 -6.49 -5.20
N MET A 30 2.51 -7.36 -4.24
CA MET A 30 3.53 -8.18 -3.58
C MET A 30 3.10 -9.64 -3.60
N ASN A 31 3.99 -10.51 -4.05
CA ASN A 31 3.78 -11.96 -4.07
C ASN A 31 4.71 -12.59 -3.03
N ILE A 32 4.16 -13.42 -2.15
CA ILE A 32 4.87 -14.00 -1.00
C ILE A 32 4.58 -15.49 -0.93
N ASP A 33 5.60 -16.32 -1.11
CA ASP A 33 5.54 -17.75 -0.79
C ASP A 33 5.56 -17.94 0.73
N LEU A 34 4.73 -18.84 1.26
CA LEU A 34 4.65 -19.21 2.67
C LEU A 34 5.05 -20.68 2.86
N SER A 35 5.96 -20.93 3.80
CA SER A 35 6.34 -22.27 4.23
C SER A 35 6.58 -22.34 5.74
N GLY A 36 6.46 -23.55 6.31
CA GLY A 36 6.76 -23.78 7.73
C GLY A 36 8.20 -23.46 8.13
N ALA A 37 9.12 -23.30 7.16
CA ALA A 37 10.49 -22.89 7.43
C ALA A 37 10.60 -21.42 7.88
N GLU A 38 9.58 -20.60 7.60
CA GLU A 38 9.51 -19.18 7.97
C GLU A 38 8.90 -18.95 9.37
N GLU A 39 8.39 -20.01 10.01
CA GLU A 39 7.95 -19.94 11.41
C GLU A 39 9.15 -19.89 12.37
N VAL A 40 8.94 -19.34 13.56
CA VAL A 40 9.94 -19.34 14.64
C VAL A 40 9.35 -20.04 15.87
N PRO A 41 9.79 -21.27 16.20
CA PRO A 41 10.78 -22.09 15.48
C PRO A 41 10.24 -22.67 14.16
N PRO A 42 11.11 -23.04 13.20
CA PRO A 42 10.70 -23.68 11.95
C PRO A 42 9.94 -24.99 12.19
N VAL A 43 8.87 -25.20 11.43
CA VAL A 43 8.05 -26.40 11.47
C VAL A 43 8.20 -27.19 10.16
N GLU A 44 8.60 -28.45 10.28
CA GLU A 44 8.63 -29.38 9.15
C GLU A 44 7.19 -29.81 8.82
N THR A 45 6.65 -29.28 7.72
CA THR A 45 5.30 -29.56 7.25
C THR A 45 5.28 -29.64 5.72
N SER A 46 4.33 -30.37 5.16
CA SER A 46 4.03 -30.34 3.73
C SER A 46 3.19 -29.12 3.32
N ALA A 47 2.79 -28.29 4.29
CA ALA A 47 1.96 -27.13 4.04
C ALA A 47 2.74 -26.04 3.32
N THR A 48 2.12 -25.48 2.28
CA THR A 48 2.64 -24.34 1.50
C THR A 48 1.53 -23.32 1.32
N GLY A 49 1.89 -22.07 1.11
CA GLY A 49 0.95 -21.04 0.66
C GLY A 49 1.59 -20.03 -0.30
N GLU A 50 0.76 -19.30 -1.01
CA GLU A 50 1.12 -18.17 -1.85
C GLU A 50 0.16 -17.03 -1.48
N VAL A 51 0.72 -15.84 -1.27
CA VAL A 51 -0.06 -14.63 -0.94
C VAL A 51 0.17 -13.58 -2.00
N GLU A 52 -0.93 -13.14 -2.61
CA GLU A 52 -0.98 -11.96 -3.46
C GLU A 52 -1.51 -10.80 -2.62
N VAL A 53 -0.73 -9.73 -2.46
CA VAL A 53 -1.12 -8.52 -1.72
C VAL A 53 -1.15 -7.34 -2.65
N GLU A 54 -2.28 -6.64 -2.68
CA GLU A 54 -2.46 -5.38 -3.37
C GLU A 54 -2.62 -4.25 -2.34
N PHE A 55 -1.75 -3.26 -2.40
CA PHE A 55 -1.87 -2.06 -1.58
C PHE A 55 -2.18 -0.83 -2.43
N ASP A 56 -3.33 -0.23 -2.18
CA ASP A 56 -3.75 1.04 -2.73
C ASP A 56 -3.33 2.17 -1.79
N SER A 57 -2.35 2.97 -2.22
CA SER A 57 -1.83 4.09 -1.42
C SER A 57 -2.76 5.31 -1.35
N ASP A 58 -3.76 5.42 -2.24
CA ASP A 58 -4.77 6.49 -2.18
C ASP A 58 -5.83 6.20 -1.12
N THR A 59 -6.41 5.01 -1.19
CA THR A 59 -7.48 4.59 -0.27
C THR A 59 -6.92 4.02 1.03
N ARG A 60 -5.63 3.70 1.05
CA ARG A 60 -4.94 2.93 2.11
C ARG A 60 -5.59 1.57 2.32
N MET A 61 -6.17 1.03 1.25
CA MET A 61 -6.77 -0.30 1.27
C MET A 61 -5.72 -1.33 0.94
N LEU A 62 -5.69 -2.39 1.73
CA LEU A 62 -4.85 -3.56 1.50
C LEU A 62 -5.80 -4.71 1.22
N SER A 63 -5.70 -5.29 0.03
CA SER A 63 -6.41 -6.51 -0.39
C SER A 63 -5.41 -7.64 -0.45
N TRP A 64 -5.82 -8.83 -0.05
CA TRP A 64 -4.96 -10.01 -0.12
C TRP A 64 -5.74 -11.26 -0.47
N GLU A 65 -5.15 -12.11 -1.29
CA GLU A 65 -5.60 -13.46 -1.60
C GLU A 65 -4.53 -14.45 -1.14
N ILE A 66 -4.96 -15.55 -0.50
CA ILE A 66 -4.07 -16.57 0.02
C ILE A 66 -4.52 -17.91 -0.52
N ASP A 67 -3.68 -18.52 -1.33
CA ASP A 67 -3.80 -19.92 -1.73
C ASP A 67 -2.92 -20.77 -0.83
N TYR A 68 -3.49 -21.81 -0.24
CA TYR A 68 -2.74 -22.72 0.64
C TYR A 68 -3.07 -24.17 0.35
N SER A 69 -2.09 -25.04 0.58
CA SER A 69 -2.21 -26.47 0.35
C SER A 69 -1.43 -27.28 1.39
N GLY A 70 -1.70 -28.58 1.47
CA GLY A 70 -0.90 -29.49 2.30
C GLY A 70 -1.13 -29.39 3.81
N LEU A 71 -2.13 -28.61 4.26
CA LEU A 71 -2.55 -28.58 5.66
C LEU A 71 -3.24 -29.91 6.03
N SER A 72 -2.97 -30.38 7.25
CA SER A 72 -3.59 -31.61 7.80
C SER A 72 -5.02 -31.40 8.28
N SER A 73 -5.43 -30.13 8.46
CA SER A 73 -6.76 -29.69 8.87
C SER A 73 -7.03 -28.29 8.30
N ASP A 74 -8.24 -27.77 8.49
CA ASP A 74 -8.56 -26.37 8.14
C ASP A 74 -7.55 -25.38 8.73
N ALA A 75 -7.34 -24.26 8.04
CA ALA A 75 -6.49 -23.17 8.52
C ALA A 75 -7.13 -22.55 9.78
N THR A 76 -6.38 -22.49 10.88
CA THR A 76 -6.91 -22.05 12.19
C THR A 76 -6.27 -20.76 12.72
N ALA A 77 -5.22 -20.25 12.06
CA ALA A 77 -4.55 -19.02 12.43
C ALA A 77 -4.07 -18.27 11.18
N ALA A 78 -4.26 -16.95 11.18
CA ALA A 78 -3.61 -15.98 10.31
C ALA A 78 -3.24 -14.79 11.21
N HIS A 79 -2.00 -14.32 11.16
CA HIS A 79 -1.46 -13.24 12.01
C HIS A 79 -1.38 -11.92 11.26
#